data_AF-A0A2S6R428-F1
#
_entry.id   AF-A0A2S6R428-F1
#
_cell.length_a   1.000
_cell.length_b   1.000
_cell.length_c   1.000
_cell.angle_alpha   90.00
_cell.angle_beta   90.00
_cell.angle_gamma   90.00
#
_symmetry.space_group_name_H-M   'P 1'
#
loop_
_entity.id
_entity.type
_entity.pdbx_description
1 polymer ?
#
loop_
_entity_poly.entity_id
_entity_poly.type
_entity_poly.pdbx_seq_one_letter_code
_entity_poly.pdbx_strand_id
1 'polypeptide(L)'
;GHVDAVIGAYRNFELNQMAIEGYQGRAFYVEEEGVPSYDELILVANPEHMDRAVLRRFLDALEDGVRYLINHPEESWQLFIRGRGELDDELNRLAWRDTLARFALRPAALDRARYTRFARFMQEQGLIPEALAVEEYAVVLE
;
A
#
# COMPACT_ATOMS: atom_id res chain seq x y z
N GLY A 1 8.78 26.55 6.55
CA GLY A 1 8.86 25.65 5.39
C GLY A 1 8.83 26.46 4.11
N HIS A 2 9.20 25.87 2.98
CA HIS A 2 9.06 26.50 1.65
C HIS A 2 7.67 26.30 1.03
N VAL A 3 6.82 25.49 1.66
CA VAL A 3 5.44 25.17 1.26
C VAL A 3 4.53 25.14 2.48
N ASP A 4 3.23 25.34 2.27
CA ASP A 4 2.20 25.34 3.32
C ASP A 4 1.55 23.95 3.55
N ALA A 5 1.57 23.07 2.53
CA ALA A 5 1.04 21.71 2.60
C ALA A 5 1.75 20.79 1.59
N VAL A 6 1.63 19.47 1.78
CA VAL A 6 2.19 18.43 0.90
C VAL A 6 1.15 17.37 0.55
N ILE A 7 1.33 16.74 -0.62
CA ILE A 7 0.63 15.53 -1.05
C ILE A 7 1.67 14.41 -1.24
N GLY A 8 1.29 13.17 -0.91
CA GLY A 8 2.21 12.02 -0.92
C GLY A 8 2.80 11.69 0.46
N ALA A 9 2.50 12.48 1.49
CA ALA A 9 2.75 12.11 2.87
C ALA A 9 1.81 10.96 3.28
N TYR A 10 2.38 9.91 3.87
CA TYR A 10 1.63 8.78 4.39
C TYR A 10 1.19 8.98 5.84
N ARG A 11 -0.03 8.52 6.10
CA ARG A 11 -0.65 8.59 7.43
C ARG A 11 0.11 7.83 8.53
N ASN A 12 0.94 6.85 8.17
CA ASN A 12 1.74 6.03 9.07
C ASN A 12 3.17 6.57 9.29
N PHE A 13 3.65 7.54 8.49
CA PHE A 13 5.02 8.07 8.62
C PHE A 13 5.02 9.56 9.00
N GLU A 14 4.56 10.44 8.13
CA GLU A 14 4.80 11.87 8.27
C GLU A 14 4.09 12.48 9.48
N LEU A 15 2.90 12.00 9.84
CA LEU A 15 2.23 12.44 11.08
C LEU A 15 3.00 11.99 12.33
N ASN A 16 3.57 10.80 12.32
CA ASN A 16 4.42 10.31 13.41
C ASN A 16 5.71 11.12 13.49
N GLN A 17 6.36 11.39 12.35
CA GLN A 17 7.57 12.23 12.28
C GLN A 17 7.31 13.64 12.82
N MET A 18 6.23 14.29 12.38
CA MET A 18 5.86 15.62 12.88
C MET A 18 5.68 15.62 14.39
N ALA A 19 4.99 14.63 14.94
CA ALA A 19 4.78 14.52 16.39
C ALA A 19 6.10 14.33 17.16
N ILE A 20 7.02 13.49 16.66
CA ILE A 20 8.36 13.27 17.23
C ILE A 20 9.16 14.58 17.24
N GLU A 21 9.06 15.37 16.17
CA GLU A 21 9.72 16.67 16.05
C GLU A 21 9.02 17.81 16.83
N GLY A 22 7.91 17.52 17.53
CA GLY A 22 7.17 18.48 18.34
C GLY A 22 6.21 19.38 17.55
N TYR A 23 5.89 19.01 16.31
CA TYR A 23 4.91 19.70 15.47
C TYR A 23 3.56 19.00 15.47
N GLN A 24 2.49 19.79 15.42
CA GLN A 24 1.14 19.26 15.21
C GLN A 24 0.85 19.16 13.71
N GLY A 25 0.67 17.94 13.22
CA GLY A 25 0.21 17.66 11.85
C GLY A 25 -1.30 17.58 11.76
N ARG A 26 -1.85 18.00 10.62
CA ARG A 26 -3.24 17.75 10.23
C ARG A 26 -3.25 17.08 8.86
N ALA A 27 -3.80 15.87 8.80
CA ALA A 27 -4.06 15.20 7.53
C ALA A 27 -5.48 15.52 7.04
N PHE A 28 -5.59 15.70 5.73
CA PHE A 28 -6.85 15.59 5.01
C PHE A 28 -6.83 14.24 4.31
N TYR A 29 -7.73 13.34 4.70
CA TYR A 29 -7.77 12.00 4.13
C TYR A 29 -8.50 12.07 2.79
N VAL A 30 -7.80 11.70 1.71
CA VAL A 30 -8.34 11.83 0.34
C VAL A 30 -9.67 11.09 0.16
N GLU A 31 -9.86 9.98 0.90
CA GLU A 31 -11.11 9.23 0.89
C GLU A 31 -12.30 9.98 1.53
N GLU A 32 -12.03 10.92 2.44
CA GLU A 32 -13.04 11.80 3.05
C GLU A 32 -13.31 13.02 2.16
N GLU A 33 -12.43 13.31 1.21
CA GLU A 33 -12.49 14.45 0.29
C GLU A 33 -12.90 14.04 -1.14
N GLY A 34 -13.53 12.86 -1.29
CA GLY A 34 -14.17 12.42 -2.54
C GLY A 34 -13.34 11.51 -3.44
N VAL A 35 -12.11 11.14 -3.05
CA VAL A 35 -11.32 10.15 -3.79
C VAL A 35 -11.83 8.74 -3.45
N PRO A 36 -12.30 7.93 -4.42
CA PRO A 36 -12.76 6.57 -4.12
C PRO A 36 -11.62 5.71 -3.57
N SER A 37 -11.93 4.74 -2.71
CA SER A 37 -10.91 3.81 -2.19
C SER A 37 -10.14 3.11 -3.32
N TYR A 38 -8.83 3.01 -3.16
CA TYR A 38 -7.89 2.36 -4.08
C TYR A 38 -6.82 1.61 -3.27
N ASP A 39 -6.04 0.76 -3.95
CA ASP A 39 -4.91 0.08 -3.34
C ASP A 39 -3.65 0.93 -3.53
N GLU A 40 -3.10 1.45 -2.43
CA GLU A 40 -1.96 2.39 -2.43
C GLU A 40 -0.68 1.75 -2.99
N LEU A 41 -0.44 0.48 -2.67
CA LEU A 41 0.71 -0.29 -3.14
C LEU A 41 0.22 -1.58 -3.79
N ILE A 42 0.68 -1.81 -5.02
CA ILE A 42 0.33 -2.98 -5.83
C ILE A 42 1.59 -3.62 -6.41
N LEU A 43 1.48 -4.90 -6.78
CA LEU A 43 2.50 -5.60 -7.56
C LEU A 43 2.22 -5.41 -9.04
N VAL A 44 3.26 -5.11 -9.81
CA VAL A 44 3.19 -4.97 -11.26
C VAL A 44 4.19 -5.94 -11.89
N ALA A 45 3.78 -6.62 -12.96
CA ALA A 45 4.62 -7.50 -13.74
C ALA A 45 4.51 -7.13 -15.22
N ASN A 46 5.63 -7.22 -15.95
CA ASN A 46 5.62 -7.03 -17.40
C ASN A 46 4.90 -8.22 -18.07
N PRO A 47 3.78 -8.00 -18.79
CA PRO A 47 3.01 -9.08 -19.39
C PRO A 47 3.79 -9.88 -20.47
N GLU A 48 4.81 -9.29 -21.09
CA GLU A 48 5.64 -9.95 -22.11
C GLU A 48 6.64 -10.94 -21.53
N HIS A 49 6.95 -10.83 -20.23
CA HIS A 49 8.00 -11.59 -19.57
C HIS A 49 7.54 -12.31 -18.30
N MET A 50 6.27 -12.14 -17.91
CA MET A 50 5.75 -12.77 -16.70
C MET A 50 5.60 -14.28 -16.87
N ASP A 51 6.15 -15.02 -15.90
CA ASP A 51 5.86 -16.44 -15.73
C ASP A 51 4.72 -16.59 -14.71
N ARG A 52 3.54 -16.98 -15.19
CA ARG A 52 2.34 -17.12 -14.36
C ARG A 52 2.51 -18.14 -13.25
N ALA A 53 3.23 -19.25 -13.49
CA ALA A 53 3.44 -20.28 -12.48
C ALA A 53 4.40 -19.81 -11.38
N VAL A 54 5.45 -19.07 -11.76
CA VAL A 54 6.36 -18.44 -10.78
C VAL A 54 5.63 -17.38 -9.97
N LEU A 55 4.84 -16.52 -10.61
CA LEU A 55 4.09 -15.48 -9.92
C LEU A 55 3.00 -16.04 -9.00
N ARG A 56 2.31 -17.13 -9.38
CA ARG A 56 1.35 -17.82 -8.49
C ARG A 56 2.04 -18.30 -7.21
N ARG A 57 3.17 -18.99 -7.34
CA ARG A 57 3.98 -19.44 -6.19
C ARG A 57 4.51 -18.28 -5.34
N PHE A 58 4.87 -17.17 -5.97
CA PHE A 58 5.27 -15.95 -5.27
C PHE A 58 4.11 -15.37 -4.45
N LEU A 59 2.91 -15.30 -5.03
CA LEU A 59 1.71 -14.82 -4.33
C LEU A 59 1.31 -15.74 -3.17
N ASP A 60 1.47 -17.06 -3.31
CA ASP A 60 1.26 -18.01 -2.21
C ASP A 60 2.22 -17.72 -1.04
N ALA A 61 3.51 -17.57 -1.34
CA ALA A 61 4.52 -17.25 -0.33
C ALA A 61 4.30 -15.87 0.30
N LEU A 62 3.82 -14.89 -0.47
CA LEU A 62 3.46 -13.57 0.03
C LEU A 62 2.25 -13.65 0.97
N GLU A 63 1.23 -14.42 0.64
CA GLU A 63 0.08 -14.64 1.52
C GLU A 63 0.50 -15.31 2.83
N ASP A 64 1.38 -16.32 2.78
CA ASP A 64 1.97 -16.93 3.97
C ASP A 64 2.75 -15.90 4.81
N GLY A 65 3.53 -15.04 4.14
CA GLY A 65 4.27 -13.95 4.77
C GLY A 65 3.37 -12.94 5.47
N VAL A 66 2.30 -12.47 4.82
CA VAL A 66 1.32 -11.57 5.42
C VAL A 66 0.61 -12.24 6.59
N ARG A 67 0.22 -13.52 6.46
CA ARG A 67 -0.41 -14.27 7.55
C ARG A 67 0.51 -14.37 8.77
N TYR A 68 1.78 -14.67 8.54
CA TYR A 68 2.78 -14.70 9.61
C TYR A 68 2.96 -13.31 10.25
N LEU A 69 3.09 -12.27 9.43
CA LEU A 69 3.23 -10.88 9.86
C LEU A 69 2.14 -10.46 10.83
N ILE A 70 0.87 -10.77 10.51
CA ILE A 70 -0.28 -10.39 11.32
C ILE A 70 -0.37 -11.22 12.62
N ASN A 71 -0.04 -12.51 12.56
CA ASN A 71 -0.14 -13.41 13.72
C ASN A 71 1.05 -13.31 14.67
N HIS A 72 2.20 -12.82 14.19
CA HIS A 72 3.46 -12.71 14.94
C HIS A 72 4.11 -11.33 14.71
N PRO A 73 3.47 -10.21 15.09
CA PRO A 73 3.92 -8.89 14.70
C PRO A 73 5.23 -8.48 15.36
N GLU A 74 5.50 -8.89 16.61
CA GLU A 74 6.76 -8.62 17.29
C GLU A 74 7.93 -9.42 16.67
N GLU A 75 7.75 -10.71 16.42
CA GLU A 75 8.78 -11.53 15.76
C GLU A 75 9.03 -11.04 14.33
N SER A 76 7.98 -10.62 13.62
CA SER A 76 8.09 -10.06 12.28
C SER A 76 8.83 -8.73 12.27
N TRP A 77 8.62 -7.88 13.28
CA TRP A 77 9.44 -6.69 13.48
C TRP A 77 10.91 -7.06 13.68
N GLN A 78 11.21 -8.04 14.54
CA GLN A 78 12.59 -8.50 14.76
C GLN A 78 13.24 -9.07 13.49
N LEU A 79 12.47 -9.75 12.64
CA LEU A 79 12.93 -10.19 11.32
C LEU A 79 13.19 -8.99 10.39
N PHE A 80 12.32 -7.99 10.42
CA PHE A 80 12.42 -6.78 9.60
C PHE A 80 13.63 -5.91 9.95
N ILE A 81 13.99 -5.76 11.22
CA ILE A 81 15.16 -4.96 11.62
C ILE A 81 16.48 -5.76 11.68
N ARG A 82 16.43 -7.08 11.42
CA ARG A 82 17.62 -7.95 11.55
C ARG A 82 18.75 -7.49 10.63
N GLY A 83 19.87 -7.11 11.24
CA GLY A 83 21.05 -6.60 10.52
C GLY A 83 20.89 -5.18 9.98
N ARG A 84 19.81 -4.48 10.37
CA ARG A 84 19.43 -3.12 9.95
C ARG A 84 19.09 -2.29 11.17
N GLY A 85 20.09 -2.01 12.01
CA GLY A 85 19.91 -1.29 13.28
C GLY A 85 19.40 0.14 13.09
N GLU A 86 19.63 0.72 11.92
CA GLU A 86 19.09 2.02 11.50
C GLU A 86 17.56 2.04 11.38
N LEU A 87 16.91 0.87 11.27
CA LEU A 87 15.45 0.76 11.26
C LEU A 87 14.86 0.64 12.66
N ASP A 88 15.69 0.43 13.70
CA ASP A 88 15.21 0.28 15.08
C ASP A 88 15.11 1.62 15.81
N ASP A 89 14.33 2.53 15.24
CA ASP A 89 14.04 3.84 15.82
C ASP A 89 12.54 4.00 16.17
N GLU A 90 12.23 5.08 16.87
CA GLU A 90 10.87 5.39 17.30
C GLU A 90 9.91 5.57 16.12
N LEU A 91 10.36 6.25 15.05
CA LEU A 91 9.54 6.50 13.87
C LEU A 91 9.11 5.20 13.20
N ASN A 92 10.06 4.31 12.91
CA ASN A 92 9.80 3.05 12.23
C ASN A 92 8.96 2.11 13.09
N ARG A 93 9.12 2.13 14.42
CA ARG A 93 8.25 1.35 15.33
C ARG A 93 6.80 1.84 15.31
N LEU A 94 6.58 3.15 15.32
CA LEU A 94 5.24 3.74 15.19
C LEU A 94 4.64 3.44 13.82
N ALA A 95 5.42 3.65 12.75
CA ALA A 95 4.98 3.37 11.39
C ALA A 95 4.65 1.89 11.20
N TRP A 96 5.45 0.97 11.73
CA TRP A 96 5.18 -0.46 11.69
C TRP A 96 3.82 -0.79 12.29
N ARG A 97 3.58 -0.34 13.52
CA ARG A 97 2.29 -0.53 14.21
C ARG A 97 1.11 -0.03 13.37
N ASP A 98 1.24 1.17 12.80
CA ASP A 98 0.18 1.81 12.03
C ASP A 98 -0.03 1.18 10.64
N THR A 99 0.96 0.43 10.14
CA THR A 99 0.91 -0.27 8.86
C THR A 99 0.29 -1.66 8.96
N LEU A 100 0.43 -2.36 10.11
CA LEU A 100 0.01 -3.75 10.25
C LEU A 100 -1.44 -4.00 9.80
N ALA A 101 -2.38 -3.15 10.24
CA ALA A 101 -3.79 -3.29 9.89
C ALA A 101 -4.13 -2.89 8.43
N ARG A 102 -3.15 -2.39 7.67
CA ARG A 102 -3.30 -1.91 6.29
C ARG A 102 -2.82 -2.91 5.24
N PHE A 103 -2.15 -3.99 5.64
CA PHE A 103 -1.78 -5.06 4.72
C PHE A 103 -3.02 -5.78 4.17
N ALA A 104 -2.99 -6.11 2.87
CA ALA A 104 -4.01 -6.94 2.25
C ALA A 104 -3.90 -8.38 2.77
N LEU A 105 -4.88 -8.84 3.56
CA LEU A 105 -4.92 -10.21 4.11
C LEU A 105 -5.06 -11.30 3.04
N ARG A 106 -5.41 -10.92 1.80
CA ARG A 106 -5.52 -11.79 0.63
C ARG A 106 -4.80 -11.11 -0.54
N PRO A 107 -3.45 -11.12 -0.58
CA PRO A 107 -2.68 -10.32 -1.54
C PRO A 107 -2.87 -10.77 -2.99
N ALA A 108 -3.37 -11.99 -3.24
CA ALA A 108 -3.71 -12.48 -4.58
C ALA A 108 -5.14 -12.10 -5.03
N ALA A 109 -5.99 -11.57 -4.14
CA ALA A 109 -7.37 -11.25 -4.46
C ALA A 109 -7.48 -9.89 -5.17
N LEU A 110 -8.26 -9.84 -6.25
CA LEU A 110 -8.51 -8.62 -7.00
C LEU A 110 -9.96 -8.14 -6.82
N ASP A 111 -10.15 -6.95 -6.28
CA ASP A 111 -11.45 -6.26 -6.23
C ASP A 111 -11.70 -5.51 -7.55
N ARG A 112 -12.22 -6.23 -8.54
CA ARG A 112 -12.52 -5.67 -9.88
C ARG A 112 -13.44 -4.46 -9.83
N ALA A 113 -14.40 -4.44 -8.90
CA ALA A 113 -15.35 -3.34 -8.77
C ALA A 113 -14.65 -2.07 -8.27
N ARG A 114 -13.70 -2.19 -7.34
CA ARG A 114 -12.85 -1.07 -6.90
C ARG A 114 -12.02 -0.50 -8.04
N TYR A 115 -11.34 -1.37 -8.79
CA TYR A 115 -10.52 -0.96 -9.94
C TYR A 115 -11.36 -0.25 -11.01
N THR A 116 -12.55 -0.77 -11.31
CA THR A 116 -13.50 -0.15 -12.24
C THR A 116 -13.96 1.24 -11.76
N ARG A 117 -14.33 1.36 -10.48
CA ARG A 117 -14.76 2.66 -9.91
C ARG A 117 -13.64 3.69 -9.95
N PHE A 118 -12.42 3.29 -9.59
CA PHE A 118 -11.29 4.21 -9.56
C PHE A 118 -10.86 4.64 -10.97
N ALA A 119 -10.84 3.73 -11.95
CA ALA A 119 -10.57 4.07 -13.34
C ALA A 119 -11.58 5.08 -13.91
N ARG A 120 -12.88 4.89 -13.63
CA ARG A 120 -13.92 5.85 -14.02
C ARG A 120 -13.73 7.21 -13.36
N PHE A 121 -13.46 7.23 -12.06
CA PHE A 121 -13.14 8.47 -11.36
C PHE A 121 -11.95 9.20 -12.00
N MET A 122 -10.86 8.48 -12.30
CA MET A 122 -9.70 9.09 -12.98
C MET A 122 -10.05 9.65 -14.36
N GLN A 123 -10.92 8.98 -15.12
CA GLN A 123 -11.40 9.49 -16.41
C GLN A 123 -12.28 10.73 -16.24
N GLU A 124 -13.23 10.71 -15.30
CA GLU A 124 -14.11 11.86 -14.99
C GLU A 124 -13.32 13.09 -14.53
N GLN A 125 -12.21 12.89 -13.81
CA GLN A 125 -11.28 13.96 -13.42
C GLN A 125 -10.27 14.34 -14.51
N GLY A 126 -10.31 13.69 -15.68
CA GLY A 126 -9.42 13.99 -16.81
C GLY A 126 -7.96 13.55 -16.63
N LEU A 127 -7.68 12.63 -15.70
CA LEU A 127 -6.34 12.09 -15.44
C LEU A 127 -5.93 11.02 -16.45
N ILE A 128 -6.90 10.30 -16.99
CA ILE A 128 -6.72 9.31 -18.06
C ILE A 128 -7.75 9.55 -19.17
N PRO A 129 -7.43 9.26 -20.44
CA PRO A 129 -8.35 9.46 -21.55
C PRO A 129 -9.54 8.48 -21.52
N GLU A 130 -9.31 7.25 -21.06
CA GLU A 130 -10.27 6.16 -21.10
C GLU A 130 -10.15 5.25 -19.88
N ALA A 131 -11.29 4.91 -19.26
CA ALA A 131 -11.37 3.88 -18.23
C ALA A 131 -11.46 2.49 -18.89
N LEU A 132 -10.30 1.87 -19.14
CA LEU A 132 -10.18 0.54 -19.73
C LEU A 132 -10.90 -0.55 -18.89
N ALA A 133 -11.21 -1.68 -19.53
CA ALA A 133 -11.69 -2.84 -18.81
C ALA A 133 -10.58 -3.38 -17.90
N VAL A 134 -10.94 -3.85 -16.69
CA VAL A 134 -9.96 -4.29 -15.67
C VAL A 134 -9.05 -5.41 -16.21
N GLU A 135 -9.59 -6.27 -17.07
CA GLU A 135 -8.90 -7.38 -17.71
C GLU A 135 -7.73 -6.94 -18.61
N GLU A 136 -7.71 -5.69 -19.06
CA GLU A 136 -6.65 -5.15 -19.91
C GLU A 136 -5.37 -4.82 -19.12
N TYR A 137 -5.47 -4.64 -17.80
CA TYR A 137 -4.35 -4.20 -16.97
C TYR A 137 -4.21 -4.92 -15.63
N ALA A 138 -5.13 -5.82 -15.27
CA ALA A 138 -5.05 -6.65 -14.08
C ALA A 138 -5.48 -8.09 -14.36
N VAL A 139 -4.75 -9.05 -13.79
CA VAL A 139 -5.03 -10.49 -13.93
C VAL A 139 -5.11 -11.14 -12.56
N VAL A 140 -5.99 -12.13 -12.44
CA VAL A 140 -5.96 -13.08 -11.32
C VAL A 140 -5.19 -14.31 -11.79
N LEU A 141 -4.24 -14.76 -10.98
CA LEU A 141 -3.49 -15.99 -11.24
C LEU A 141 -4.19 -17.15 -10.52
N GLU A 142 -4.65 -18.12 -11.30
CA GLU A 142 -5.22 -19.39 -10.82
C GLU A 142 -4.13 -20.37 -10.38
#